data_AF-A0A352W0Z2-F1
#
_entry.id   AF-A0A352W0Z2-F1
#
_cell.length_a   1.000
_cell.length_b   1.000
_cell.length_c   1.000
_cell.angle_alpha   90.00
_cell.angle_beta   90.00
_cell.angle_gamma   90.00
#
_symmetry.space_group_name_H-M   'P 1'
#
loop_
_entity.id
_entity.type
_entity.pdbx_description
1 polymer ?
#
loop_
_entity_poly.entity_id
_entity_poly.type
_entity_poly.pdbx_seq_one_letter_code
_entity_poly.pdbx_strand_id
1 'polypeptide(L)'
;MPAKHTKITKNFVLICVYLRAKYLQILFYGHYEKFKYWRNFMKKAIFIILLILFSIRMPLYSQSCHGGGGSSHGSSGHDSYNNDHAGHSDHLEIKNIVYILKGYFDAVNALAGDDLEKSKNGLERYLGRMEIAASADNAAYTRPIIKNLEKILKLDDIIKVRKEFKNLSDNTIKLIRKNQYKDNSIKTFYCPMVKKENFSEQNGGYWINNTNMILNPYMGINMQNCGEEIRFHDE
;
A
#
# COMPACT_ATOMS: atom_id res chain seq x y z
N MET A 1 45.91 -17.22 53.36
CA MET A 1 44.57 -16.89 52.82
C MET A 1 44.69 -16.23 51.42
N PRO A 2 44.52 -16.97 50.30
CA PRO A 2 44.64 -16.39 48.95
C PRO A 2 43.39 -16.60 48.05
N ALA A 3 42.17 -16.48 48.59
CA ALA A 3 40.95 -16.78 47.83
C ALA A 3 40.20 -15.56 47.25
N LYS A 4 40.54 -14.33 47.66
CA LYS A 4 39.79 -13.12 47.25
C LYS A 4 40.33 -12.44 45.98
N HIS A 5 41.63 -12.51 45.71
CA HIS A 5 42.23 -11.86 44.53
C HIS A 5 41.89 -12.55 43.19
N THR A 6 41.61 -13.85 43.19
CA THR A 6 41.34 -14.65 41.97
C THR A 6 39.92 -14.49 41.41
N LYS A 7 38.95 -14.00 42.21
CA LYS A 7 37.58 -13.73 41.71
C LYS A 7 37.46 -12.40 40.99
N ILE A 8 38.17 -11.37 41.45
CA ILE A 8 38.11 -10.02 40.88
C ILE A 8 38.72 -10.01 39.47
N THR A 9 39.83 -10.72 39.26
CA THR A 9 40.49 -10.80 37.96
C THR A 9 39.66 -11.55 36.91
N LYS A 10 38.97 -12.63 37.31
CA LYS A 10 38.07 -13.38 36.42
C LYS A 10 36.86 -12.56 35.96
N ASN A 11 36.25 -11.79 36.87
CA ASN A 11 35.11 -10.93 36.53
C ASN A 11 35.53 -9.78 35.59
N PHE A 12 36.71 -9.21 35.79
CA PHE A 12 37.21 -8.15 34.91
C PHE A 12 37.47 -8.65 33.48
N VAL A 13 38.08 -9.83 33.33
CA VAL A 13 38.29 -10.45 32.01
C VAL A 13 36.96 -10.73 31.31
N LEU A 14 35.95 -11.21 32.03
CA LEU A 14 34.63 -11.49 31.45
C LEU A 14 33.93 -10.22 30.94
N ILE A 15 34.02 -9.14 31.70
CA ILE A 15 33.46 -7.83 31.31
C ILE A 15 34.18 -7.28 30.07
N CYS A 16 35.51 -7.37 30.02
CA CYS A 16 36.29 -6.93 28.86
C CYS A 16 35.94 -7.73 27.59
N VAL A 17 35.77 -9.06 27.71
CA VAL A 17 35.35 -9.91 26.59
C VAL A 17 33.95 -9.55 26.10
N TYR A 18 33.00 -9.33 27.02
CA TYR A 18 31.62 -8.95 26.68
C TYR A 18 31.55 -7.58 25.99
N LEU A 19 32.25 -6.57 26.51
CA LEU A 19 32.29 -5.24 25.92
C LEU A 19 32.93 -5.25 24.53
N ARG A 20 34.00 -6.04 24.33
CA ARG A 20 34.63 -6.22 23.02
C ARG A 20 33.69 -6.91 22.03
N ALA A 21 32.93 -7.92 22.45
CA ALA A 21 31.95 -8.59 21.60
C ALA A 21 30.79 -7.65 21.19
N LYS A 22 30.27 -6.85 22.13
CA LYS A 22 29.24 -5.83 21.85
C LYS A 22 29.76 -4.75 20.89
N TYR A 23 30.98 -4.27 21.08
CA TYR A 23 31.59 -3.27 20.21
C TYR A 23 31.79 -3.81 18.78
N LEU A 24 32.26 -5.06 18.65
CA LEU A 24 32.39 -5.73 17.36
C LEU A 24 31.02 -5.95 16.69
N GLN A 25 29.98 -6.33 17.43
CA GLN A 25 28.62 -6.41 16.88
C GLN A 25 28.14 -5.06 16.34
N ILE A 26 28.32 -3.96 17.06
CA ILE A 26 27.91 -2.62 16.61
C ILE A 26 28.64 -2.21 15.33
N LEU A 27 29.96 -2.47 15.25
CA LEU A 27 30.74 -2.21 14.02
C LEU A 27 30.28 -3.06 12.84
N PHE A 28 29.99 -4.34 13.06
CA PHE A 28 29.49 -5.24 12.02
C PHE A 28 28.08 -4.87 11.54
N TYR A 29 27.15 -4.55 12.45
CA TYR A 29 25.79 -4.13 12.10
C TYR A 29 25.77 -2.80 11.34
N GLY A 30 26.58 -1.82 11.75
CA GLY A 30 26.72 -0.54 11.04
C GLY A 30 27.26 -0.71 9.62
N HIS A 31 28.22 -1.61 9.43
CA HIS A 31 28.73 -1.95 8.09
C HIS A 31 27.70 -2.73 7.24
N TYR A 32 26.93 -3.63 7.87
CA TYR A 32 25.92 -4.44 7.19
C TYR A 32 24.77 -3.60 6.62
N GLU A 33 24.23 -2.65 7.39
CA GLU A 33 23.14 -1.78 6.90
C GLU A 33 23.63 -0.84 5.78
N LYS A 34 24.87 -0.31 5.91
CA LYS A 34 25.49 0.49 4.85
C LYS A 34 25.72 -0.32 3.57
N PHE A 35 26.13 -1.58 3.69
CA PHE A 35 26.28 -2.51 2.56
C PHE A 35 24.95 -2.87 1.91
N LYS A 36 23.90 -3.12 2.71
CA LYS A 36 22.54 -3.41 2.24
C LYS A 36 21.95 -2.23 1.48
N TYR A 37 22.13 -1.01 2.00
CA TYR A 37 21.76 0.23 1.33
C TYR A 37 22.48 0.37 -0.02
N TRP A 38 23.81 0.24 -0.05
CA TRP A 38 24.62 0.34 -1.27
C TRP A 38 24.25 -0.71 -2.30
N ARG A 39 24.00 -1.96 -1.88
CA ARG A 39 23.57 -3.04 -2.77
C ARG A 39 22.23 -2.71 -3.44
N ASN A 40 21.27 -2.18 -2.68
CA ASN A 40 19.96 -1.81 -3.22
C ASN A 40 20.05 -0.58 -4.14
N PHE A 41 20.89 0.39 -3.79
CA PHE A 41 21.19 1.54 -4.63
C PHE A 41 21.82 1.12 -5.97
N MET A 42 22.87 0.28 -5.93
CA MET A 42 23.54 -0.23 -7.13
C MET A 42 22.61 -1.03 -8.03
N LYS A 43 21.71 -1.86 -7.46
CA LYS A 43 20.68 -2.57 -8.25
C LYS A 43 19.73 -1.63 -8.98
N LYS A 44 19.29 -0.54 -8.33
CA LYS A 44 18.45 0.48 -8.96
C LYS A 44 19.21 1.24 -10.05
N ALA A 45 20.47 1.60 -9.80
CA ALA A 45 21.33 2.29 -10.77
C ALA A 45 21.58 1.45 -12.02
N ILE A 46 21.89 0.15 -11.86
CA ILE A 46 22.08 -0.79 -12.98
C ILE A 46 20.80 -0.91 -13.81
N PHE A 47 19.63 -1.01 -13.17
CA PHE A 47 18.35 -1.10 -13.86
C PHE A 47 18.06 0.14 -14.72
N ILE A 48 18.34 1.34 -14.20
CA ILE A 48 18.18 2.60 -14.95
C ILE A 48 19.14 2.65 -16.14
N ILE A 49 20.41 2.26 -15.96
CA ILE A 49 21.39 2.22 -17.05
C ILE A 49 20.93 1.25 -18.16
N LEU A 50 20.41 0.08 -17.80
CA LEU A 50 19.88 -0.88 -18.79
C LEU A 50 18.68 -0.32 -19.56
N LEU A 51 17.79 0.44 -18.92
CA LEU A 51 16.67 1.10 -19.60
C LEU A 51 17.13 2.19 -20.58
N ILE A 52 18.16 2.95 -20.23
CA ILE A 52 18.75 3.97 -21.11
C ILE A 52 19.41 3.30 -22.32
N LEU A 53 20.16 2.21 -22.11
CA LEU A 53 20.82 1.47 -23.20
C LEU A 53 19.82 0.77 -24.12
N PHE A 54 18.68 0.29 -23.60
CA PHE A 54 17.63 -0.33 -24.40
C PHE A 54 16.90 0.69 -25.29
N SER A 55 16.75 1.93 -24.81
CA SER A 55 16.11 3.02 -25.56
C SER A 55 16.92 3.52 -26.78
N ILE A 56 18.21 3.17 -26.88
CA ILE A 56 19.09 3.62 -27.98
C ILE A 56 19.13 2.59 -29.13
N ARG A 57 18.48 1.43 -29.01
CA ARG A 57 18.44 0.41 -30.08
C ARG A 57 17.25 0.61 -31.02
N MET A 58 17.22 1.71 -31.77
CA MET A 58 16.32 1.85 -32.94
C MET A 58 16.95 1.13 -34.15
N PRO A 59 16.32 0.10 -34.73
CA PRO A 59 16.70 -0.41 -36.03
C PRO A 59 16.27 0.58 -37.12
N LEU A 60 17.25 1.12 -37.84
CA LEU A 60 17.04 1.79 -39.13
C LEU A 60 16.42 0.78 -40.11
N TYR A 61 15.10 0.82 -40.27
CA TYR A 61 14.45 0.34 -41.47
C TYR A 61 14.07 1.54 -42.32
N SER A 62 14.75 1.66 -43.46
CA SER A 62 14.43 2.60 -44.54
C SER A 62 13.53 1.92 -45.57
N GLN A 63 12.92 2.76 -46.43
CA GLN A 63 12.06 2.49 -47.61
C GLN A 63 10.55 2.49 -47.30
N SER A 64 9.66 3.13 -48.08
CA SER A 64 9.76 3.85 -49.36
C SER A 64 8.51 4.73 -49.53
N CYS A 65 8.64 5.91 -50.15
CA CYS A 65 7.52 6.74 -50.59
C CYS A 65 7.06 6.28 -51.99
N HIS A 66 5.76 6.06 -52.20
CA HIS A 66 5.13 6.15 -53.53
C HIS A 66 3.80 6.89 -53.40
N GLY A 67 3.68 7.97 -54.18
CA GLY A 67 2.45 8.72 -54.36
C GLY A 67 1.58 8.14 -55.48
N GLY A 68 0.30 8.49 -55.44
CA GLY A 68 -0.67 8.25 -56.50
C GLY A 68 -2.00 8.92 -56.13
N GLY A 69 -2.30 10.03 -56.79
CA GLY A 69 -3.49 10.85 -56.54
C GLY A 69 -4.76 10.32 -57.20
N GLY A 70 -5.89 10.88 -56.75
CA GLY A 70 -7.22 10.70 -57.33
C GLY A 70 -8.27 11.54 -56.60
N SER A 71 -8.62 12.69 -57.18
CA SER A 71 -9.76 13.57 -56.90
C SER A 71 -11.11 12.80 -57.06
N SER A 72 -12.31 13.16 -56.59
CA SER A 72 -12.97 14.43 -56.20
C SER A 72 -14.44 14.16 -55.81
N HIS A 73 -15.04 15.09 -55.03
CA HIS A 73 -16.49 15.39 -54.85
C HIS A 73 -17.34 14.41 -54.02
N GLY A 74 -18.24 14.81 -53.11
CA GLY A 74 -18.70 16.12 -52.64
C GLY A 74 -19.86 15.96 -51.64
N SER A 75 -20.36 17.11 -51.17
CA SER A 75 -21.62 17.35 -50.44
C SER A 75 -21.64 17.26 -48.90
N SER A 76 -21.55 18.46 -48.31
CA SER A 76 -22.44 19.05 -47.30
C SER A 76 -23.39 18.14 -46.52
N GLY A 77 -23.21 18.14 -45.20
CA GLY A 77 -24.16 17.67 -44.19
C GLY A 77 -23.72 18.19 -42.81
N HIS A 78 -24.11 19.43 -42.50
CA HIS A 78 -24.10 19.93 -41.13
C HIS A 78 -25.27 19.27 -40.40
N ASP A 79 -25.00 18.27 -39.56
CA ASP A 79 -25.93 17.86 -38.53
C ASP A 79 -25.27 18.05 -37.17
N SER A 80 -25.86 18.98 -36.43
CA SER A 80 -25.57 19.32 -35.05
C SER A 80 -25.63 18.07 -34.19
N TYR A 81 -24.48 17.67 -33.64
CA TYR A 81 -24.45 16.74 -32.52
C TYR A 81 -25.05 17.47 -31.31
N ASN A 82 -26.29 17.14 -30.98
CA ASN A 82 -26.97 17.62 -29.79
C ASN A 82 -26.13 17.26 -28.56
N ASN A 83 -25.68 18.32 -27.89
CA ASN A 83 -25.17 18.26 -26.52
C ASN A 83 -26.37 18.05 -25.59
N ASP A 84 -26.79 16.80 -25.43
CA ASP A 84 -27.72 16.44 -24.38
C ASP A 84 -26.92 15.95 -23.17
N HIS A 85 -26.80 16.88 -22.24
CA HIS A 85 -26.20 16.77 -20.91
C HIS A 85 -26.60 15.48 -20.16
N ALA A 86 -25.79 14.44 -20.26
CA ALA A 86 -25.72 13.38 -19.26
C ALA A 86 -24.61 13.72 -18.26
N GLY A 87 -24.98 13.91 -17.00
CA GLY A 87 -24.13 14.48 -15.96
C GLY A 87 -22.73 13.88 -15.89
N HIS A 88 -21.73 14.76 -15.81
CA HIS A 88 -20.35 14.41 -15.46
C HIS A 88 -20.36 13.71 -14.10
N SER A 89 -20.37 12.38 -14.12
CA SER A 89 -20.27 11.58 -12.92
C SER A 89 -18.87 11.77 -12.35
N ASP A 90 -18.85 12.33 -11.15
CA ASP A 90 -17.78 12.51 -10.16
C ASP A 90 -17.01 11.21 -9.86
N HIS A 91 -16.37 10.65 -10.88
CA HIS A 91 -15.58 9.42 -10.81
C HIS A 91 -14.09 9.78 -10.81
N LEU A 92 -13.37 9.33 -9.79
CA LEU A 92 -11.95 9.09 -9.94
C LEU A 92 -11.77 8.15 -11.14
N GLU A 93 -10.97 8.52 -12.15
CA GLU A 93 -10.75 7.68 -13.31
C GLU A 93 -10.38 6.24 -12.90
N ILE A 94 -11.14 5.27 -13.43
CA ILE A 94 -11.22 3.87 -13.01
C ILE A 94 -9.85 3.15 -13.02
N LYS A 95 -8.89 3.56 -13.85
CA LYS A 95 -7.52 3.01 -13.86
C LYS A 95 -6.69 3.36 -12.62
N ASN A 96 -7.15 4.29 -11.78
CA ASN A 96 -6.40 4.84 -10.66
C ASN A 96 -6.69 4.12 -9.33
N ILE A 97 -7.82 3.41 -9.18
CA ILE A 97 -8.23 2.94 -7.84
C ILE A 97 -7.35 1.81 -7.28
N VAL A 98 -6.98 0.80 -8.09
CA VAL A 98 -6.07 -0.28 -7.65
C VAL A 98 -4.71 0.29 -7.31
N TYR A 99 -4.25 1.28 -8.08
CA TYR A 99 -3.05 2.00 -7.76
C TYR A 99 -3.20 2.71 -6.41
N ILE A 100 -4.23 3.54 -6.20
CA ILE A 100 -4.49 4.22 -4.93
C ILE A 100 -4.49 3.23 -3.75
N LEU A 101 -5.15 2.07 -3.91
CA LEU A 101 -5.30 1.05 -2.86
C LEU A 101 -4.05 0.20 -2.59
N LYS A 102 -3.00 0.27 -3.42
CA LYS A 102 -1.81 -0.57 -3.23
C LYS A 102 -1.21 -0.44 -1.83
N GLY A 103 -1.10 0.79 -1.31
CA GLY A 103 -0.62 1.03 0.05
C GLY A 103 -1.54 0.45 1.13
N TYR A 104 -2.85 0.50 0.90
CA TYR A 104 -3.86 -0.11 1.78
C TYR A 104 -3.71 -1.63 1.81
N PHE A 105 -3.58 -2.31 0.66
CA PHE A 105 -3.40 -3.77 0.61
C PHE A 105 -2.10 -4.20 1.28
N ASP A 106 -1.01 -3.48 1.06
CA ASP A 106 0.27 -3.73 1.74
C ASP A 106 0.11 -3.63 3.27
N ALA A 107 -0.66 -2.65 3.75
CA ALA A 107 -0.94 -2.47 5.16
C ALA A 107 -1.81 -3.59 5.74
N VAL A 108 -2.89 -3.97 5.05
CA VAL A 108 -3.76 -5.09 5.44
C VAL A 108 -2.96 -6.37 5.61
N ASN A 109 -2.10 -6.70 4.63
CA ASN A 109 -1.28 -7.90 4.66
C ASN A 109 -0.26 -7.89 5.80
N ALA A 110 0.34 -6.73 6.08
CA ALA A 110 1.28 -6.57 7.18
C ALA A 110 0.58 -6.65 8.55
N LEU A 111 -0.61 -6.05 8.70
CA LEU A 111 -1.43 -6.20 9.90
C LEU A 111 -1.82 -7.65 10.13
N ALA A 112 -2.17 -8.40 9.09
CA ALA A 112 -2.48 -9.82 9.23
C ALA A 112 -1.27 -10.65 9.72
N GLY A 113 -0.05 -10.18 9.47
CA GLY A 113 1.21 -10.82 9.91
C GLY A 113 1.87 -10.20 11.14
N ASP A 114 1.15 -9.41 11.94
CA ASP A 114 1.69 -8.70 13.12
C ASP A 114 2.87 -7.74 12.85
N ASP A 115 3.05 -7.28 11.59
CA ASP A 115 4.16 -6.43 11.19
C ASP A 115 3.75 -4.94 11.20
N LEU A 116 3.90 -4.30 12.36
CA LEU A 116 3.50 -2.90 12.56
C LEU A 116 4.28 -1.93 11.66
N GLU A 117 5.60 -2.09 11.55
CA GLU A 117 6.45 -1.18 10.77
C GLU A 117 6.06 -1.23 9.29
N LYS A 118 5.94 -2.44 8.73
CA LYS A 118 5.56 -2.62 7.33
C LYS A 118 4.13 -2.17 7.07
N SER A 119 3.24 -2.32 8.04
CA SER A 119 1.89 -1.76 7.99
C SER A 119 1.93 -0.23 7.90
N LYS A 120 2.65 0.44 8.81
CA LYS A 120 2.77 1.91 8.79
C LYS A 120 3.36 2.41 7.47
N ASN A 121 4.39 1.76 6.94
CA ASN A 121 4.95 2.06 5.62
C ASN A 121 3.90 1.95 4.49
N GLY A 122 3.01 0.95 4.54
CA GLY A 122 1.89 0.82 3.60
C GLY A 122 0.89 1.96 3.73
N LEU A 123 0.50 2.29 4.97
CA LEU A 123 -0.44 3.37 5.27
C LEU A 123 0.09 4.76 4.89
N GLU A 124 1.39 5.03 5.03
CA GLU A 124 2.02 6.26 4.54
C GLU A 124 1.91 6.39 3.02
N ARG A 125 2.17 5.30 2.28
CA ARG A 125 1.98 5.28 0.83
C ARG A 125 0.51 5.47 0.45
N TYR A 126 -0.40 4.92 1.24
CA TYR A 126 -1.82 5.09 1.01
C TYR A 126 -2.24 6.54 1.25
N LEU A 127 -1.77 7.17 2.34
CA LEU A 127 -1.99 8.57 2.66
C LEU A 127 -1.56 9.48 1.50
N GLY A 128 -0.31 9.36 1.04
CA GLY A 128 0.16 10.20 -0.07
C GLY A 128 -0.64 10.03 -1.36
N ARG A 129 -1.14 8.81 -1.65
CA ARG A 129 -2.02 8.57 -2.81
C ARG A 129 -3.40 9.19 -2.62
N MET A 130 -3.94 9.12 -1.41
CA MET A 130 -5.22 9.73 -1.05
C MET A 130 -5.16 11.26 -1.10
N GLU A 131 -4.06 11.86 -0.64
CA GLU A 131 -3.83 13.31 -0.73
C GLU A 131 -3.76 13.79 -2.18
N ILE A 132 -3.08 13.04 -3.06
CA ILE A 132 -3.04 13.33 -4.51
C ILE A 132 -4.42 13.15 -5.15
N ALA A 133 -5.18 12.14 -4.72
CA ALA A 133 -6.51 11.84 -5.25
C ALA A 133 -7.61 12.77 -4.71
N ALA A 134 -7.35 13.51 -3.62
CA ALA A 134 -8.35 14.36 -2.99
C ALA A 134 -8.60 15.62 -3.83
N SER A 135 -9.88 15.92 -4.04
CA SER A 135 -10.37 17.13 -4.70
C SER A 135 -11.53 17.73 -3.90
N ALA A 136 -12.00 18.92 -4.30
CA ALA A 136 -13.20 19.51 -3.71
C ALA A 136 -14.43 18.62 -3.90
N ASP A 137 -14.56 18.01 -5.08
CA ASP A 137 -15.72 17.21 -5.47
C ASP A 137 -15.83 15.90 -4.67
N ASN A 138 -14.69 15.25 -4.39
CA ASN A 138 -14.67 13.96 -3.68
C ASN A 138 -14.31 14.07 -2.18
N ALA A 139 -14.20 15.29 -1.64
CA ALA A 139 -13.73 15.56 -0.27
C ALA A 139 -14.53 14.81 0.81
N ALA A 140 -15.83 14.59 0.57
CA ALA A 140 -16.70 13.84 1.48
C ALA A 140 -16.24 12.39 1.73
N TYR A 141 -15.54 11.79 0.76
CA TYR A 141 -15.04 10.41 0.84
C TYR A 141 -13.54 10.35 1.16
N THR A 142 -12.75 11.29 0.63
CA THR A 142 -11.28 11.28 0.80
C THR A 142 -10.84 11.85 2.15
N ARG A 143 -11.48 12.92 2.65
CA ARG A 143 -11.09 13.58 3.92
C ARG A 143 -11.22 12.66 5.15
N PRO A 144 -12.28 11.84 5.32
CA PRO A 144 -12.36 10.90 6.43
C PRO A 144 -11.22 9.87 6.43
N ILE A 145 -10.84 9.37 5.25
CA ILE A 145 -9.73 8.41 5.08
C ILE A 145 -8.40 9.06 5.48
N ILE A 146 -8.11 10.25 4.94
CA ILE A 146 -6.88 11.01 5.23
C ILE A 146 -6.75 11.28 6.72
N LYS A 147 -7.80 11.82 7.36
CA LYS A 147 -7.79 12.11 8.81
C LYS A 147 -7.58 10.85 9.64
N ASN A 148 -8.16 9.72 9.23
CA ASN A 148 -7.96 8.46 9.95
C ASN A 148 -6.52 7.94 9.79
N LEU A 149 -5.93 8.06 8.59
CA LEU A 149 -4.54 7.68 8.33
C LEU A 149 -3.57 8.50 9.18
N GLU A 150 -3.72 9.83 9.20
CA GLU A 150 -2.92 10.73 10.05
C GLU A 150 -2.98 10.35 11.54
N LYS A 151 -4.16 9.92 12.01
CA LYS A 151 -4.34 9.42 13.38
C LYS A 151 -3.61 8.09 13.59
N ILE A 152 -3.79 7.13 12.68
CA ILE A 152 -3.18 5.79 12.78
C ILE A 152 -1.66 5.86 12.76
N LEU A 153 -1.08 6.70 11.90
CA LEU A 153 0.37 6.81 11.73
C LEU A 153 1.09 7.35 12.98
N LYS A 154 0.37 7.99 13.90
CA LYS A 154 0.89 8.46 15.20
C LYS A 154 0.84 7.38 16.29
N LEU A 155 0.29 6.20 16.01
CA LEU A 155 0.21 5.10 16.95
C LEU A 155 1.43 4.19 16.83
N ASP A 156 1.97 3.79 17.98
CA ASP A 156 3.13 2.88 18.07
C ASP A 156 2.76 1.51 18.65
N ASP A 157 1.45 1.22 18.71
CA ASP A 157 0.89 -0.02 19.23
C ASP A 157 -0.03 -0.64 18.18
N ILE A 158 0.28 -1.85 17.75
CA ILE A 158 -0.45 -2.58 16.72
C ILE A 158 -1.91 -2.85 17.10
N ILE A 159 -2.21 -3.03 18.39
CA ILE A 159 -3.57 -3.25 18.88
C ILE A 159 -4.39 -1.98 18.66
N LYS A 160 -3.81 -0.81 18.95
CA LYS A 160 -4.45 0.48 18.69
C LYS A 160 -4.61 0.75 17.21
N VAL A 161 -3.61 0.40 16.39
CA VAL A 161 -3.70 0.50 14.92
C VAL A 161 -4.86 -0.35 14.39
N ARG A 162 -5.01 -1.59 14.85
CA ARG A 162 -6.12 -2.49 14.46
C ARG A 162 -7.49 -1.95 14.84
N LYS A 163 -7.59 -1.36 16.03
CA LYS A 163 -8.82 -0.71 16.49
C LYS A 163 -9.23 0.42 15.54
N GLU A 164 -8.30 1.29 15.19
CA GLU A 164 -8.54 2.38 14.25
C GLU A 164 -8.69 1.93 12.80
N PHE A 165 -8.12 0.77 12.43
CA PHE A 165 -8.19 0.21 11.08
C PHE A 165 -9.64 -0.09 10.66
N LYS A 166 -10.56 -0.42 11.57
CA LYS A 166 -11.97 -0.62 11.24
C LYS A 166 -12.55 0.60 10.52
N ASN A 167 -12.38 1.78 11.10
CA ASN A 167 -12.87 3.04 10.52
C ASN A 167 -12.20 3.36 9.18
N LEU A 168 -10.91 3.06 9.05
CA LEU A 168 -10.18 3.25 7.79
C LEU A 168 -10.79 2.35 6.71
N SER A 169 -10.95 1.08 7.03
CA SER A 169 -11.48 0.05 6.13
C SER A 169 -12.90 0.37 5.67
N ASP A 170 -13.79 0.73 6.61
CA ASP A 170 -15.17 1.10 6.32
C ASP A 170 -15.24 2.30 5.37
N ASN A 171 -14.40 3.31 5.56
CA ASN A 171 -14.35 4.48 4.67
C ASN A 171 -13.72 4.16 3.30
N THR A 172 -12.69 3.33 3.25
CA THR A 172 -12.11 2.84 1.99
C THR A 172 -13.13 2.05 1.17
N ILE A 173 -13.92 1.18 1.79
CA ILE A 173 -14.99 0.43 1.12
C ILE A 173 -16.06 1.39 0.59
N LYS A 174 -16.47 2.40 1.38
CA LYS A 174 -17.42 3.43 0.93
C LYS A 174 -16.92 4.20 -0.31
N LEU A 175 -15.63 4.56 -0.34
CA LEU A 175 -15.01 5.22 -1.49
C LEU A 175 -15.13 4.36 -2.76
N ILE A 176 -14.83 3.06 -2.67
CA ILE A 176 -14.88 2.14 -3.81
C ILE A 176 -16.33 1.92 -4.28
N ARG A 177 -17.27 1.73 -3.34
CA ARG A 177 -18.71 1.62 -3.63
C ARG A 177 -19.23 2.86 -4.35
N LYS A 178 -18.88 4.06 -3.87
CA LYS A 178 -19.28 5.34 -4.49
C LYS A 178 -18.77 5.45 -5.93
N ASN A 179 -17.55 5.02 -6.20
CA ASN A 179 -16.95 5.03 -7.53
C ASN A 179 -17.41 3.84 -8.39
N GLN A 180 -18.44 3.09 -7.96
CA GLN A 180 -19.04 1.94 -8.66
C GLN A 180 -17.99 0.99 -9.26
N TYR A 181 -16.89 0.79 -8.55
CA TYR A 181 -15.77 0.03 -9.08
C TYR A 181 -16.16 -1.43 -9.20
N LYS A 182 -16.02 -1.99 -10.40
CA LYS A 182 -16.35 -3.38 -10.72
C LYS A 182 -15.11 -4.06 -11.30
N ASP A 183 -14.27 -4.58 -10.41
CA ASP A 183 -13.16 -5.45 -10.76
C ASP A 183 -13.13 -6.62 -9.80
N ASN A 184 -13.14 -7.82 -10.36
CA ASN A 184 -13.14 -9.07 -9.63
C ASN A 184 -11.80 -9.34 -8.92
N SER A 185 -10.77 -8.51 -9.17
CA SER A 185 -9.49 -8.60 -8.47
C SER A 185 -9.58 -8.14 -7.01
N ILE A 186 -10.53 -7.27 -6.66
CA ILE A 186 -10.74 -6.82 -5.28
C ILE A 186 -11.86 -7.65 -4.66
N LYS A 187 -11.52 -8.33 -3.57
CA LYS A 187 -12.43 -9.15 -2.78
C LYS A 187 -12.75 -8.45 -1.47
N THR A 188 -13.97 -8.63 -0.97
CA THR A 188 -14.37 -8.21 0.37
C THR A 188 -14.35 -9.40 1.31
N PHE A 189 -13.90 -9.15 2.52
CA PHE A 189 -13.86 -10.13 3.59
C PHE A 189 -14.52 -9.55 4.84
N TYR A 190 -15.02 -10.44 5.69
CA TYR A 190 -15.71 -10.10 6.93
C TYR A 190 -15.15 -10.89 8.11
N CYS A 191 -14.99 -10.22 9.25
CA CYS A 191 -14.61 -10.83 10.52
C CYS A 191 -15.71 -10.55 11.55
N PRO A 192 -16.48 -11.56 12.01
CA PRO A 192 -17.56 -11.36 12.97
C PRO A 192 -17.09 -11.02 14.39
N MET A 193 -15.81 -11.23 14.69
CA MET A 193 -15.24 -11.08 16.04
C MET A 193 -14.83 -9.64 16.37
N VAL A 194 -14.78 -8.74 15.39
CA VAL A 194 -14.48 -7.33 15.64
C VAL A 194 -15.62 -6.75 16.48
N LYS A 195 -15.28 -6.24 17.66
CA LYS A 195 -16.27 -5.69 18.59
C LYS A 195 -16.82 -4.37 18.05
N LYS A 196 -18.11 -4.13 18.27
CA LYS A 196 -18.70 -2.80 18.08
C LYS A 196 -18.14 -1.83 19.12
N GLU A 197 -17.81 -0.62 18.68
CA GLU A 197 -17.39 0.45 19.60
C GLU A 197 -18.61 1.05 20.32
N ASN A 198 -19.76 1.07 19.63
CA ASN A 198 -20.98 1.71 20.11
C ASN A 198 -22.18 0.74 19.96
N PHE A 199 -23.21 0.89 20.80
CA PHE A 199 -24.38 -0.01 20.76
C PHE A 199 -25.19 0.07 19.45
N SER A 200 -25.10 1.18 18.73
CA SER A 200 -25.77 1.43 17.45
C SER A 200 -25.03 0.84 16.23
N GLU A 201 -23.83 0.30 16.41
CA GLU A 201 -23.05 -0.28 15.32
C GLU A 201 -23.24 -1.80 15.25
N GLN A 202 -23.24 -2.32 14.02
CA GLN A 202 -23.21 -3.77 13.80
C GLN A 202 -21.86 -4.34 14.26
N ASN A 203 -21.91 -5.56 14.78
CA ASN A 203 -20.70 -6.31 15.11
C ASN A 203 -19.96 -6.71 13.83
N GLY A 204 -18.66 -6.85 13.97
CA GLY A 204 -17.76 -7.30 12.91
C GLY A 204 -17.07 -6.16 12.17
N GLY A 205 -16.15 -6.56 11.30
CA GLY A 205 -15.30 -5.66 10.55
C GLY A 205 -15.10 -6.17 9.14
N TYR A 206 -15.24 -5.27 8.18
CA TYR A 206 -15.06 -5.56 6.77
C TYR A 206 -13.73 -5.05 6.29
N TRP A 207 -13.07 -5.80 5.42
CA TRP A 207 -11.90 -5.30 4.70
C TRP A 207 -11.90 -5.80 3.28
N ILE A 208 -11.06 -5.19 2.47
CA ILE A 208 -10.86 -5.59 1.08
C ILE A 208 -9.42 -6.00 0.86
N ASN A 209 -9.19 -6.85 -0.13
CA ASN A 209 -7.84 -7.19 -0.55
C ASN A 209 -7.82 -7.63 -2.01
N ASN A 210 -6.64 -7.71 -2.60
CA ASN A 210 -6.42 -8.20 -3.96
C ASN A 210 -5.77 -9.60 -4.01
N THR A 211 -5.89 -10.35 -2.92
CA THR A 211 -5.43 -11.74 -2.79
C THR A 211 -6.60 -12.69 -2.67
N ASN A 212 -6.40 -13.95 -3.07
CA ASN A 212 -7.36 -15.04 -2.89
C ASN A 212 -7.32 -15.66 -1.49
N MET A 213 -6.38 -15.26 -0.64
CA MET A 213 -6.25 -15.78 0.72
C MET A 213 -6.92 -14.84 1.72
N ILE A 214 -7.64 -15.41 2.70
CA ILE A 214 -8.12 -14.65 3.85
C ILE A 214 -6.90 -14.30 4.72
N LEU A 215 -6.63 -13.01 4.84
CA LEU A 215 -5.56 -12.45 5.67
C LEU A 215 -6.19 -11.41 6.59
N ASN A 216 -6.52 -11.82 7.82
CA ASN A 216 -7.31 -11.06 8.78
C ASN A 216 -6.47 -9.95 9.45
N PRO A 217 -6.66 -8.67 9.09
CA PRO A 217 -5.86 -7.57 9.65
C PRO A 217 -6.24 -7.27 11.11
N TYR A 218 -7.45 -7.64 11.54
CA TYR A 218 -7.98 -7.33 12.88
C TYR A 218 -7.40 -8.23 13.97
N MET A 219 -7.07 -9.47 13.62
CA MET A 219 -6.69 -10.48 14.61
C MET A 219 -5.22 -10.90 14.50
N GLY A 220 -4.53 -10.54 13.40
CA GLY A 220 -3.11 -10.81 13.25
C GLY A 220 -2.78 -12.29 13.11
N ILE A 221 -1.55 -12.66 13.47
CA ILE A 221 -1.04 -14.03 13.23
C ILE A 221 -1.88 -15.11 13.94
N ASN A 222 -2.49 -14.76 15.08
CA ASN A 222 -3.26 -15.69 15.89
C ASN A 222 -4.53 -16.20 15.19
N MET A 223 -5.11 -15.41 14.27
CA MET A 223 -6.31 -15.77 13.52
C MET A 223 -6.21 -15.29 12.07
N GLN A 224 -5.02 -15.37 11.49
CA GLN A 224 -4.70 -14.78 10.20
C GLN A 224 -5.60 -15.29 9.07
N ASN A 225 -6.03 -16.55 9.16
CA ASN A 225 -6.88 -17.20 8.15
C ASN A 225 -8.38 -17.20 8.52
N CYS A 226 -8.78 -16.50 9.60
CA CYS A 226 -10.16 -16.48 10.05
C CYS A 226 -10.94 -15.32 9.43
N GLY A 227 -12.20 -15.57 9.09
CA GLY A 227 -13.09 -14.64 8.41
C GLY A 227 -13.76 -15.32 7.22
N GLU A 228 -14.56 -14.56 6.48
CA GLU A 228 -15.31 -15.07 5.33
C GLU A 228 -15.15 -14.11 4.15
N GLU A 229 -14.95 -14.64 2.94
CA GLU A 229 -15.08 -13.86 1.71
C GLU A 229 -16.57 -13.63 1.43
N ILE A 230 -16.97 -12.37 1.24
CA ILE A 230 -18.34 -11.98 0.94
C ILE A 230 -18.41 -11.28 -0.41
N ARG A 231 -19.55 -11.32 -1.09
CA ARG A 231 -19.69 -10.61 -2.36
C ARG A 231 -19.80 -9.11 -2.09
N PHE A 232 -19.09 -8.33 -2.90
CA PHE A 232 -18.98 -6.87 -2.78
C PHE A 232 -20.34 -6.12 -2.86
N HIS A 233 -21.39 -6.79 -3.37
CA HIS A 233 -22.72 -6.23 -3.66
C HIS A 233 -23.84 -6.66 -2.71
N ASP A 234 -23.56 -7.44 -1.65
CA ASP A 234 -24.61 -8.02 -0.81
C ASP A 234 -25.05 -7.12 0.38
N GLU A 235 -24.91 -5.79 0.27
CA GLU A 235 -25.46 -4.81 1.23
C GLU A 235 -26.18 -3.64 0.53
#